data_AF-A0AAP8KSP7-F1
#
_entry.id   AF-A0AAP8KSP7-F1
#
_cell.length_a   1.000
_cell.length_b   1.000
_cell.length_c   1.000
_cell.angle_alpha   90.00
_cell.angle_beta   90.00
_cell.angle_gamma   90.00
#
_symmetry.space_group_name_H-M   'P 1'
#
loop_
_entity.id
_entity.type
_entity.pdbx_description
1 polymer ?
#
loop_
_entity_poly.entity_id
_entity_poly.type
_entity_poly.pdbx_seq_one_letter_code
_entity_poly.pdbx_strand_id
1 'polypeptide(L)'
;MNLYENPADPIFAGRITQKIPYLIQKGYWGGGEKNMICLGNEKQWAYLKHFDVQWFYAYTKYWSGYQIRNYDGPNGNDTGFVDGSEPYQLFNRQDGHIDIGGNRWIREEHVIIK
;
A
#
# COMPACT_ATOMS: atom_id res chain seq x y z
N MET A 1 -9.21 12.55 15.23
CA MET A 1 -8.53 12.76 13.93
C MET A 1 -9.57 13.01 12.85
N ASN A 2 -9.33 13.93 11.91
CA ASN A 2 -10.23 14.15 10.78
C ASN A 2 -10.11 13.01 9.76
N LEU A 3 -11.24 12.71 9.12
CA LEU A 3 -11.35 11.85 7.95
C LEU A 3 -11.72 12.70 6.73
N TYR A 4 -11.32 12.22 5.56
CA TYR A 4 -11.46 12.92 4.31
C TYR A 4 -11.99 11.97 3.21
N GLU A 5 -12.55 12.58 2.18
CA GLU A 5 -12.72 11.98 0.85
C GLU A 5 -11.77 12.66 -0.15
N ASN A 6 -11.57 12.05 -1.32
CA ASN A 6 -10.70 12.54 -2.38
C ASN A 6 -9.24 12.82 -1.91
N PRO A 7 -8.40 11.81 -1.69
CA PRO A 7 -7.09 12.00 -1.07
C PRO A 7 -6.11 12.90 -1.88
N ALA A 8 -6.36 13.12 -3.17
CA ALA A 8 -5.57 14.05 -3.99
C ALA A 8 -5.90 15.53 -3.71
N ASP A 9 -7.15 15.82 -3.33
CA ASP A 9 -7.61 17.15 -2.90
C ASP A 9 -8.62 16.97 -1.74
N PRO A 10 -8.12 16.79 -0.50
CA PRO A 10 -8.90 16.24 0.60
C PRO A 10 -10.06 17.13 1.06
N ILE A 11 -11.28 16.58 1.02
CA ILE A 11 -12.50 17.23 1.52
C ILE A 11 -12.89 16.59 2.85
N PHE A 12 -13.18 17.40 3.86
CA PHE A 12 -13.57 16.91 5.19
C PHE A 12 -14.82 16.02 5.10
N ALA A 13 -14.70 14.78 5.58
CA ALA A 13 -15.78 13.78 5.53
C ALA A 13 -16.22 13.29 6.92
N GLY A 14 -15.47 13.61 7.98
CA GLY A 14 -15.84 13.24 9.34
C GLY A 14 -14.67 13.21 10.32
N ARG A 15 -14.86 12.52 11.44
CA ARG A 15 -13.83 12.34 12.48
C ARG A 15 -13.88 10.95 13.10
N ILE A 16 -12.71 10.43 13.44
CA ILE A 16 -12.54 9.31 14.37
C ILE A 16 -12.04 9.84 15.72
N THR A 17 -12.57 9.30 16.81
CA THR A 17 -12.21 9.68 18.18
C THR A 17 -11.65 8.53 19.00
N GLN A 18 -11.94 7.29 18.60
CA GLN A 18 -11.44 6.10 19.27
C GLN A 18 -9.97 5.89 18.94
N LYS A 19 -9.16 5.59 19.97
CA LYS A 19 -7.74 5.28 19.83
C LYS A 19 -7.54 3.77 19.94
N ILE A 20 -7.80 3.09 18.84
CA ILE A 20 -7.60 1.64 18.66
C ILE A 20 -6.77 1.40 17.39
N PRO A 21 -6.20 0.20 17.18
CA PRO A 21 -5.61 -0.14 15.90
C PRO A 21 -6.65 -0.13 14.78
N TYR A 22 -6.28 0.42 13.62
CA TYR A 22 -7.08 0.42 12.40
C TYR A 22 -6.33 -0.32 11.29
N LEU A 23 -7.04 -1.14 10.52
CA LEU A 23 -6.47 -1.80 9.34
C LEU A 23 -6.40 -0.81 8.18
N ILE A 24 -5.22 -0.66 7.58
CA ILE A 24 -5.01 0.13 6.37
C ILE A 24 -5.47 -0.70 5.17
N GLN A 25 -6.42 -0.17 4.40
CA GLN A 25 -6.96 -0.80 3.19
C GLN A 25 -6.23 -0.36 1.93
N LYS A 26 -5.89 0.93 1.84
CA LYS A 26 -5.25 1.55 0.68
C LYS A 26 -4.35 2.71 1.11
N GLY A 27 -3.36 3.03 0.30
CA GLY A 27 -2.52 4.21 0.45
C GLY A 27 -2.68 5.19 -0.71
N TYR A 28 -2.56 6.49 -0.42
CA TYR A 28 -2.35 7.56 -1.39
C TYR A 28 -0.99 8.18 -1.12
N TRP A 29 -0.11 8.11 -2.11
CA TRP A 29 1.32 8.40 -1.98
C TRP A 29 1.70 9.74 -2.61
N GLY A 30 1.05 10.82 -2.17
CA GLY A 30 1.28 12.18 -2.67
C GLY A 30 2.61 12.82 -2.25
N GLY A 31 3.42 12.12 -1.45
CA GLY A 31 4.74 12.55 -1.00
C GLY A 31 4.73 13.25 0.37
N GLY A 32 5.62 12.83 1.27
CA GLY A 32 5.82 13.44 2.59
C GLY A 32 4.52 13.62 3.38
N GLU A 33 4.25 14.87 3.77
CA GLU A 33 3.08 15.28 4.56
C GLU A 33 1.73 15.08 3.85
N LYS A 34 1.74 14.79 2.54
CA LYS A 34 0.54 14.53 1.73
C LYS A 34 0.17 13.06 1.66
N ASN A 35 0.99 12.16 2.22
CA ASN A 35 0.64 10.74 2.25
C ASN A 35 -0.61 10.51 3.10
N MET A 36 -1.56 9.76 2.56
CA MET A 36 -2.81 9.40 3.24
C MET A 36 -3.04 7.89 3.20
N ILE A 37 -3.75 7.39 4.21
CA ILE A 37 -4.15 6.00 4.33
C ILE A 37 -5.67 5.92 4.44
N CYS A 38 -6.26 4.93 3.78
CA CYS A 38 -7.68 4.64 3.85
C CYS A 38 -7.93 3.57 4.90
N LEU A 39 -8.78 3.88 5.88
CA LEU A 39 -9.08 3.00 7.02
C LEU A 39 -10.34 2.13 6.77
N GLY A 40 -10.96 2.28 5.60
CA GLY A 40 -12.13 1.51 5.21
C GLY A 40 -12.66 1.94 3.84
N ASN A 41 -13.63 2.86 3.81
CA ASN A 41 -14.24 3.32 2.55
C ASN A 41 -13.68 4.68 2.06
N GLU A 42 -14.16 5.14 0.89
CA GLU A 42 -13.68 6.37 0.22
C GLU A 42 -13.89 7.68 1.01
N LYS A 43 -14.60 7.65 2.15
CA LYS A 43 -14.75 8.77 3.09
C LYS A 43 -13.90 8.63 4.36
N GLN A 44 -13.02 7.63 4.40
CA GLN A 44 -12.21 7.26 5.56
C GLN A 44 -10.70 7.39 5.26
N TRP A 45 -10.33 8.38 4.45
CA TRP A 45 -8.94 8.75 4.25
C TRP A 45 -8.43 9.61 5.42
N ALA A 46 -7.22 9.35 5.88
CA ALA A 46 -6.57 10.11 6.94
C ALA A 46 -5.09 10.33 6.62
N TYR A 47 -4.52 11.47 7.03
CA TYR A 47 -3.10 11.72 6.83
C TYR A 47 -2.24 10.75 7.63
N LEU A 48 -1.27 10.14 6.95
CA LEU A 48 -0.38 9.12 7.51
C LEU A 48 0.40 9.63 8.73
N LYS A 49 0.84 10.90 8.70
CA LYS A 49 1.61 11.56 9.77
C LYS A 49 0.96 11.58 11.15
N HIS A 50 -0.33 11.24 11.24
CA HIS A 50 -1.06 11.17 12.50
C HIS A 50 -1.09 9.76 13.11
N PHE A 51 -0.37 8.80 12.51
CA PHE A 51 -0.32 7.42 12.94
C PHE A 51 1.11 6.93 13.09
N ASP A 52 1.33 6.14 14.14
CA ASP A 52 2.41 5.17 14.17
C ASP A 52 1.92 3.94 13.38
N VAL A 53 2.63 3.58 12.31
CA VAL A 53 2.19 2.51 11.40
C VAL A 53 3.11 1.30 11.48
N GLN A 54 2.50 0.15 11.69
CA GLN A 54 3.12 -1.15 11.43
C GLN A 54 2.71 -1.61 10.04
N TRP A 55 3.67 -1.62 9.11
CA TRP A 55 3.43 -2.05 7.74
C TRP A 55 3.41 -3.57 7.63
N PHE A 56 2.58 -4.06 6.70
CA PHE A 56 2.72 -5.41 6.19
C PHE A 56 3.94 -5.48 5.26
N TYR A 57 4.63 -6.62 5.31
CA TYR A 57 5.73 -6.94 4.42
C TYR A 57 5.42 -8.20 3.62
N ALA A 58 5.77 -8.17 2.34
CA ALA A 58 5.67 -9.27 1.41
C ALA A 58 7.01 -9.99 1.29
N TYR A 59 7.01 -11.28 1.58
CA TYR A 59 8.17 -12.17 1.51
C TYR A 59 8.01 -13.08 0.30
N THR A 60 9.04 -13.18 -0.55
CA THR A 60 9.03 -14.12 -1.68
C THR A 60 8.85 -15.57 -1.19
N LYS A 61 8.16 -16.38 -2.00
CA LYS A 61 8.09 -17.84 -1.83
C LYS A 61 9.31 -18.57 -2.40
N TYR A 62 10.17 -17.86 -3.12
CA TYR A 62 11.32 -18.41 -3.84
C TYR A 62 12.64 -18.08 -3.14
N TRP A 63 13.74 -18.66 -3.62
CA TRP A 63 15.08 -18.33 -3.13
C TRP A 63 15.51 -16.94 -3.60
N SER A 64 16.41 -16.32 -2.84
CA SER A 64 17.03 -15.03 -3.20
C SER A 64 17.73 -15.13 -4.56
N GLY A 65 17.44 -14.18 -5.46
CA GLY A 65 17.91 -14.17 -6.84
C GLY A 65 16.87 -14.68 -7.86
N TYR A 66 15.76 -15.29 -7.41
CA TYR A 66 14.68 -15.67 -8.32
C TYR A 66 13.96 -14.42 -8.85
N GLN A 67 13.88 -14.30 -10.18
CA GLN A 67 13.28 -13.13 -10.83
C GLN A 67 11.75 -13.21 -10.79
N ILE A 68 11.13 -12.31 -10.02
CA ILE A 68 9.68 -12.08 -10.00
C ILE A 68 9.39 -10.87 -10.88
N ARG A 69 8.58 -11.05 -11.93
CA ARG A 69 8.19 -9.95 -12.82
C ARG A 69 7.38 -8.90 -12.07
N ASN A 70 7.64 -7.64 -12.36
CA ASN A 70 6.85 -6.51 -11.87
C ASN A 70 6.23 -5.71 -13.03
N TYR A 71 5.19 -4.97 -12.70
CA TYR A 71 4.32 -4.29 -13.65
C TYR A 71 4.06 -2.84 -13.25
N ASP A 72 3.69 -1.98 -14.21
CA ASP A 72 3.32 -0.57 -13.98
C ASP A 72 1.90 -0.38 -13.38
N GLY A 73 1.24 -1.48 -13.03
CA GLY A 73 -0.09 -1.52 -12.43
C GLY A 73 -0.60 -2.95 -12.32
N PRO A 74 -1.72 -3.19 -11.62
CA PRO A 74 -2.42 -4.47 -11.68
C PRO A 74 -2.81 -4.79 -13.13
N ASN A 75 -2.40 -5.95 -13.63
CA ASN A 75 -2.59 -6.33 -15.04
C ASN A 75 -1.99 -5.33 -16.06
N GLY A 76 -1.02 -4.53 -15.62
CA GLY A 76 -0.31 -3.56 -16.44
C GLY A 76 0.79 -4.17 -17.31
N ASN A 77 1.61 -3.30 -17.89
CA ASN A 77 2.75 -3.71 -18.68
C ASN A 77 3.90 -4.17 -17.78
N ASP A 78 4.65 -5.14 -18.25
CA ASP A 78 5.86 -5.60 -17.60
C ASP A 78 6.93 -4.50 -17.61
N THR A 79 7.46 -4.17 -16.43
CA THR A 79 8.48 -3.13 -16.23
C THR A 79 9.83 -3.68 -15.76
N GLY A 80 9.97 -5.01 -15.63
CA GLY A 80 11.20 -5.65 -15.19
C GLY A 80 10.96 -6.75 -14.16
N PHE A 81 11.87 -6.84 -13.18
CA PHE A 81 11.78 -7.83 -12.12
C PHE A 81 12.35 -7.32 -10.80
N VAL A 82 11.98 -8.00 -9.72
CA VAL A 82 12.66 -7.98 -8.43
C VAL A 82 13.20 -9.38 -8.11
N ASP A 83 14.23 -9.47 -7.28
CA ASP A 83 14.99 -10.70 -7.05
C ASP A 83 14.59 -11.47 -5.78
N GLY A 84 13.62 -10.99 -5.01
CA GLY A 84 13.17 -11.60 -3.77
C GLY A 84 14.22 -11.63 -2.65
N SER A 85 15.32 -10.88 -2.77
CA SER A 85 16.42 -10.93 -1.79
C SER A 85 16.03 -10.38 -0.42
N GLU A 86 15.15 -9.38 -0.40
CA GLU A 86 14.66 -8.70 0.81
C GLU A 86 13.13 -8.64 0.81
N PRO A 87 12.48 -8.55 1.98
CA PRO A 87 11.05 -8.34 2.07
C PRO A 87 10.65 -6.95 1.55
N TYR A 88 9.48 -6.88 0.94
CA TYR A 88 8.94 -5.65 0.38
C TYR A 88 7.86 -5.06 1.27
N GLN A 89 7.96 -3.78 1.60
CA GLN A 89 6.85 -3.08 2.26
C GLN A 89 5.64 -3.04 1.31
N LEU A 90 4.45 -3.36 1.83
CA LEU A 90 3.20 -3.33 1.07
C LEU A 90 2.57 -1.94 1.11
N PHE A 91 2.49 -1.29 -0.05
CA PHE A 91 1.92 0.05 -0.20
C PHE A 91 0.46 0.02 -0.67
N ASN A 92 0.10 -0.99 -1.48
CA ASN A 92 -1.27 -1.18 -1.97
C ASN A 92 -1.51 -2.64 -2.38
N ARG A 93 -2.78 -3.03 -2.48
CA ARG A 93 -3.19 -4.36 -2.94
C ARG A 93 -4.44 -4.23 -3.80
N GLN A 94 -4.38 -4.75 -5.02
CA GLN A 94 -5.47 -4.63 -5.98
C GLN A 94 -5.39 -5.76 -7.02
N ASP A 95 -6.53 -6.38 -7.34
CA ASP A 95 -6.69 -7.36 -8.43
C ASP A 95 -5.59 -8.45 -8.46
N GLY A 96 -5.30 -9.03 -7.30
CA GLY A 96 -4.30 -10.10 -7.15
C GLY A 96 -2.84 -9.64 -7.24
N HIS A 97 -2.59 -8.32 -7.21
CA HIS A 97 -1.27 -7.71 -7.22
C HIS A 97 -1.04 -6.88 -5.96
N ILE A 98 0.22 -6.72 -5.58
CA ILE A 98 0.66 -5.82 -4.51
C ILE A 98 1.63 -4.78 -5.07
N ASP A 99 1.50 -3.54 -4.62
CA ASP A 99 2.46 -2.47 -4.88
C ASP A 99 3.56 -2.52 -3.82
N ILE A 100 4.79 -2.72 -4.29
CA ILE A 100 6.02 -2.76 -3.48
C ILE A 100 6.81 -1.45 -3.53
N GLY A 101 6.13 -0.36 -3.89
CA GLY A 101 6.66 0.99 -3.93
C GLY A 101 7.32 1.33 -5.26
N GLY A 102 7.24 2.60 -5.65
CA GLY A 102 7.75 3.09 -6.94
C GLY A 102 6.91 2.65 -8.13
N ASN A 103 5.61 2.41 -7.91
CA ASN A 103 4.68 1.88 -8.91
C ASN A 103 5.14 0.54 -9.51
N ARG A 104 5.66 -0.34 -8.65
CA ARG A 104 6.11 -1.69 -9.03
C ARG A 104 5.13 -2.67 -8.44
N TRP A 105 4.34 -3.29 -9.30
CA TRP A 105 3.30 -4.24 -8.90
C TRP A 105 3.77 -5.67 -9.16
N ILE A 106 3.69 -6.54 -8.16
CA ILE A 106 3.99 -7.98 -8.32
C ILE A 106 2.73 -8.79 -8.00
N ARG A 107 2.60 -9.95 -8.65
CA ARG A 107 1.48 -10.86 -8.37
C ARG A 107 1.59 -11.42 -6.96
N GLU A 108 0.49 -11.39 -6.24
CA GLU A 108 0.40 -11.85 -4.86
C GLU A 108 0.68 -13.36 -4.73
N GLU A 109 0.41 -14.14 -5.79
CA GLU A 109 0.67 -15.58 -5.82
C GLU A 109 2.14 -15.95 -5.55
N HIS A 110 3.07 -15.01 -5.76
CA HIS A 110 4.50 -15.20 -5.56
C HIS A 110 5.00 -14.89 -4.14
N VAL A 111 4.14 -14.36 -3.25
CA VAL A 111 4.56 -13.84 -1.94
C VAL A 111 3.70 -14.34 -0.78
N ILE A 112 4.24 -14.24 0.42
CA ILE A 112 3.55 -14.38 1.70
C ILE A 112 3.54 -13.01 2.37
N ILE A 113 2.36 -12.50 2.73
CA ILE A 113 2.21 -11.21 3.39
C ILE A 113 2.12 -11.43 4.90
N LYS A 114 2.91 -10.69 5.67
CA LYS A 114 2.95 -10.75 7.15
C LYS A 114 2.96 -9.36 7.77
#